data_AF-A0A1C5XYE6-F1
#
_entry.id   AF-A0A1C5XYE6-F1
#
_cell.length_a   1.000
_cell.length_b   1.000
_cell.length_c   1.000
_cell.angle_alpha   90.00
_cell.angle_beta   90.00
_cell.angle_gamma   90.00
#
_symmetry.space_group_name_H-M   'P 1'
#
loop_
_entity.id
_entity.type
_entity.pdbx_description
1 polymer ?
#
loop_
_entity_poly.entity_id
_entity_poly.type
_entity_poly.pdbx_seq_one_letter_code
_entity_poly.pdbx_strand_id
1 'polypeptide(L)'
;MKQKDIDYINEKGLDTIRKHAEDFIAKREAPAYIPNDGKQTPMRGHPVFIAQHATATCCRECIRKWHKMQPGRALSQVQQDYLVDVIMTWIQKELERQ
;
A
#
# COMPACT_ATOMS: atom_id res chain seq x y z
N MET A 1 8.13 11.35 -4.61
CA MET A 1 7.16 11.73 -3.54
C MET A 1 7.19 13.24 -3.31
N LYS A 2 6.16 13.91 -2.73
CA LYS A 2 6.23 15.37 -2.48
C LYS A 2 6.81 15.67 -1.08
N GLN A 3 7.36 16.87 -0.88
CA GLN A 3 7.95 17.29 0.40
C GLN A 3 6.98 17.10 1.59
N LYS A 4 5.71 17.47 1.44
CA LYS A 4 4.70 17.28 2.50
C LYS A 4 4.51 15.83 2.93
N ASP A 5 4.67 14.88 2.01
CA ASP A 5 4.56 13.46 2.32
C ASP A 5 5.82 12.98 3.07
N ILE A 6 6.99 13.50 2.70
CA ILE A 6 8.27 13.25 3.38
C ILE A 6 8.23 13.81 4.81
N ASP A 7 7.78 15.05 4.98
CA ASP A 7 7.66 15.71 6.28
C ASP A 7 6.72 14.90 7.20
N TYR A 8 5.60 14.41 6.65
CA TYR A 8 4.68 13.54 7.39
C TYR A 8 5.34 12.21 7.81
N ILE A 9 6.13 11.58 6.93
CA ILE A 9 6.87 10.35 7.29
C ILE A 9 7.88 10.65 8.40
N ASN A 10 8.62 11.76 8.31
CA ASN A 10 9.59 12.16 9.31
C ASN A 10 8.94 12.49 10.66
N GLU A 11 7.76 13.13 10.66
CA GLU A 11 6.99 13.44 11.86
C GLU A 11 6.46 12.16 12.54
N LYS A 12 5.95 11.20 11.78
CA LYS A 12 5.34 9.97 12.33
C LYS A 12 6.32 8.83 12.60
N GLY A 13 7.42 8.78 11.86
CA GLY A 13 8.37 7.68 11.85
C GLY A 13 7.94 6.48 11.01
N LEU A 14 8.91 5.71 10.52
CA LEU A 14 8.69 4.59 9.61
C LEU A 14 7.84 3.46 10.20
N ASP A 15 7.95 3.19 11.51
CA ASP A 15 7.14 2.17 12.18
C ASP A 15 5.64 2.49 12.16
N THR A 16 5.30 3.78 12.34
CA THR A 16 3.91 4.25 12.25
C THR A 16 3.40 4.14 10.81
N ILE A 17 4.23 4.49 9.83
CA ILE A 17 3.88 4.39 8.41
C ILE A 17 3.67 2.92 8.00
N ARG A 18 4.47 1.99 8.53
CA ARG A 18 4.28 0.54 8.34
C ARG A 18 2.92 0.09 8.88
N LYS A 19 2.56 0.48 10.10
CA LYS A 19 1.24 0.17 10.69
C LYS A 19 0.09 0.72 9.84
N HIS A 20 0.23 1.93 9.27
CA HIS A 20 -0.78 2.46 8.36
C HIS A 20 -0.89 1.61 7.08
N ALA A 21 0.22 1.11 6.54
CA ALA A 21 0.21 0.21 5.39
C ALA A 21 -0.48 -1.12 5.69
N GLU A 22 -0.18 -1.73 6.84
CA GLU A 22 -0.86 -2.94 7.34
C GLU A 22 -2.37 -2.71 7.43
N ASP A 23 -2.78 -1.61 8.07
CA ASP A 23 -4.18 -1.23 8.23
C ASP A 23 -4.89 -1.03 6.88
N PHE A 24 -4.25 -0.36 5.93
CA PHE A 24 -4.85 -0.11 4.62
C PHE A 24 -4.97 -1.40 3.81
N ILE A 25 -3.95 -2.25 3.79
CA ILE A 25 -4.03 -3.55 3.11
C ILE A 25 -5.12 -4.42 3.74
N ALA A 26 -5.12 -4.57 5.07
CA ALA A 26 -6.09 -5.39 5.78
C ALA A 26 -7.53 -4.93 5.59
N LYS A 27 -7.78 -3.62 5.64
CA LYS A 27 -9.14 -3.06 5.55
C LYS A 27 -9.65 -2.93 4.12
N ARG A 28 -8.77 -2.67 3.15
CA ARG A 28 -9.18 -2.29 1.78
C ARG A 28 -8.89 -3.34 0.71
N GLU A 29 -7.82 -4.13 0.86
CA GLU A 29 -7.33 -5.02 -0.20
C GLU A 29 -7.36 -6.51 0.17
N ALA A 30 -7.37 -6.81 1.47
CA ALA A 30 -7.38 -8.17 1.98
C ALA A 30 -8.73 -8.88 1.88
N PRO A 31 -9.92 -8.23 1.97
CA PRO A 31 -11.19 -8.95 1.87
C PRO A 31 -11.37 -9.66 0.52
N ALA A 32 -12.03 -10.83 0.54
CA ALA A 32 -12.28 -11.61 -0.67
C ALA A 32 -13.18 -10.88 -1.69
N TYR A 33 -14.11 -10.09 -1.18
CA TYR A 33 -15.01 -9.25 -1.95
C TYR A 33 -14.91 -7.81 -1.44
N ILE A 34 -14.55 -6.89 -2.33
CA ILE A 34 -14.39 -5.48 -2.02
C ILE A 34 -15.38 -4.69 -2.88
N PRO A 35 -16.33 -3.96 -2.26
CA PRO A 35 -17.20 -3.07 -3.02
C PRO A 35 -16.35 -1.95 -3.65
N ASN A 36 -16.60 -1.65 -4.92
CA ASN A 36 -15.87 -0.63 -5.71
C ASN A 36 -14.37 -0.94 -5.92
N ASP A 37 -14.02 -2.21 -6.14
CA ASP A 37 -12.65 -2.60 -6.55
C ASP A 37 -12.18 -1.80 -7.79
N GLY A 38 -10.94 -1.31 -7.73
CA GLY A 38 -10.36 -0.33 -8.65
C GLY A 38 -10.46 1.13 -8.19
N LYS A 39 -11.20 1.42 -7.10
CA LYS A 39 -11.33 2.78 -6.51
C LYS A 39 -11.06 2.81 -5.00
N GLN A 40 -10.51 1.75 -4.41
CA GLN A 40 -10.27 1.66 -2.96
C GLN A 40 -9.28 2.69 -2.43
N THR A 41 -8.21 2.92 -3.19
CA THR A 41 -7.05 3.68 -2.72
C THR A 41 -7.04 5.06 -3.37
N PRO A 42 -7.24 6.15 -2.60
CA PRO A 42 -7.10 7.51 -3.12
C PRO A 42 -5.74 7.72 -3.79
N MET A 43 -5.65 8.63 -4.76
CA MET A 43 -4.37 8.90 -5.45
C MET A 43 -3.41 9.77 -4.60
N ARG A 44 -3.90 10.43 -3.55
CA ARG A 44 -3.19 11.44 -2.75
C ARG A 44 -3.72 11.46 -1.32
N GLY A 45 -3.00 12.17 -0.44
CA GLY A 45 -3.42 12.44 0.95
C GLY A 45 -2.75 11.56 2.00
N HIS A 46 -1.97 10.57 1.58
CA HIS A 46 -1.11 9.78 2.46
C HIS A 46 0.07 9.18 1.65
N PRO A 47 1.30 9.15 2.18
CA PRO A 47 2.47 8.57 1.49
C PRO A 47 2.24 7.11 1.05
N VAL A 48 1.60 6.30 1.90
CA VAL A 48 1.25 4.90 1.56
C VAL A 48 0.35 4.81 0.33
N PHE A 49 -0.59 5.73 0.12
CA PHE A 49 -1.45 5.66 -1.06
C PHE A 49 -0.66 5.88 -2.35
N ILE A 50 0.31 6.81 -2.33
CA ILE A 50 1.21 7.06 -3.46
C ILE A 50 2.04 5.81 -3.73
N ALA A 51 2.59 5.20 -2.67
CA ALA A 51 3.36 3.97 -2.77
C ALA A 51 2.51 2.82 -3.33
N GLN A 52 1.27 2.65 -2.87
CA GLN A 52 0.37 1.61 -3.39
C GLN A 52 0.12 1.73 -4.89
N HIS A 53 -0.06 2.93 -5.42
CA HIS A 53 -0.21 3.15 -6.86
C HIS A 53 1.11 2.88 -7.59
N ALA A 54 2.24 3.32 -7.04
CA ALA A 54 3.55 3.10 -7.64
C ALA A 54 3.95 1.62 -7.68
N THR A 55 3.52 0.83 -6.69
CA THR A 55 3.83 -0.60 -6.57
C THR A 55 2.70 -1.51 -7.03
N ALA A 56 1.63 -0.98 -7.62
CA ALA A 56 0.46 -1.74 -8.07
C ALA A 56 -0.19 -2.61 -6.97
N THR A 57 -0.27 -2.08 -5.74
CA THR A 57 -0.94 -2.67 -4.58
C THR A 57 -2.19 -1.88 -4.16
N CYS A 58 -2.75 -1.09 -5.07
CA CYS A 58 -3.86 -0.15 -4.83
C CYS A 58 -5.27 -0.71 -5.06
N CYS A 59 -5.40 -1.88 -5.69
CA CYS A 59 -6.64 -2.62 -5.91
C CYS A 59 -6.36 -4.10 -6.20
N ARG A 60 -7.39 -4.96 -6.18
CA ARG A 60 -7.23 -6.41 -6.44
C ARG A 60 -6.77 -6.70 -7.85
N GLU A 61 -7.24 -5.95 -8.83
CA GLU A 61 -6.87 -6.17 -10.22
C GLU A 61 -5.38 -5.85 -10.47
N CYS A 62 -4.84 -4.80 -9.85
CA CYS A 62 -3.40 -4.53 -9.87
C CYS A 62 -2.62 -5.64 -9.17
N ILE A 63 -3.06 -6.04 -7.96
CA ILE A 63 -2.44 -7.15 -7.22
C ILE A 63 -2.44 -8.45 -8.03
N ARG A 64 -3.52 -8.76 -8.74
CA ARG A 64 -3.62 -9.91 -9.64
C ARG A 64 -2.60 -9.84 -10.77
N LYS A 65 -2.53 -8.71 -11.48
CA LYS A 65 -1.66 -8.55 -12.65
C LYS A 65 -0.18 -8.60 -12.26
N TRP A 66 0.20 -7.94 -11.18
CA TRP A 66 1.60 -7.70 -10.82
C TRP A 66 2.14 -8.66 -9.77
N HIS A 67 1.35 -9.00 -8.75
CA HIS A 67 1.76 -9.86 -7.63
C HIS A 67 1.17 -11.28 -7.71
N LYS A 68 0.39 -11.58 -8.76
CA LYS A 68 -0.16 -12.91 -9.07
C LYS A 68 -1.07 -13.49 -7.98
N MET A 69 -1.66 -12.66 -7.13
CA MET A 69 -2.62 -13.10 -6.12
C MET A 69 -4.05 -12.99 -6.69
N GLN A 70 -4.77 -14.10 -6.72
CA GLN A 70 -6.08 -14.16 -7.38
C GLN A 70 -7.16 -13.38 -6.61
N PRO A 71 -8.08 -12.67 -7.31
CA PRO A 71 -9.25 -12.06 -6.68
C PRO A 71 -10.27 -13.12 -6.25
N GLY A 72 -11.28 -12.71 -5.48
CA GLY A 72 -12.33 -13.61 -4.98
C GLY A 72 -11.90 -14.48 -3.80
N ARG A 73 -10.68 -14.30 -3.28
CA ARG A 73 -10.18 -14.90 -2.05
C ARG A 73 -9.54 -13.83 -1.18
N ALA A 74 -9.73 -13.96 0.12
CA ALA A 74 -9.08 -13.08 1.06
C ALA A 74 -7.56 -13.28 1.00
N LEU A 75 -6.80 -12.20 1.17
CA LEU A 75 -5.35 -12.31 1.29
C LEU A 75 -4.97 -13.01 2.58
N SER A 76 -4.07 -13.99 2.49
CA SER A 76 -3.45 -14.57 3.68
C SER A 76 -2.57 -13.53 4.38
N GLN A 77 -2.25 -13.75 5.65
CA GLN A 77 -1.35 -12.86 6.39
C GLN A 77 -0.01 -12.67 5.66
N VAL A 78 0.59 -13.77 5.19
CA VAL A 78 1.85 -13.74 4.42
C VAL A 78 1.74 -12.89 3.15
N GLN A 79 0.60 -12.95 2.46
CA GLN A 79 0.36 -12.10 1.29
C GLN A 79 0.23 -10.63 1.66
N GLN A 80 -0.45 -10.32 2.77
CA GLN A 80 -0.58 -8.95 3.26
C GLN A 80 0.79 -8.39 3.67
N ASP A 81 1.56 -9.15 4.44
CA ASP A 81 2.91 -8.78 4.89
C ASP A 81 3.83 -8.49 3.70
N TYR A 82 3.80 -9.35 2.68
CA TYR A 82 4.53 -9.12 1.44
C TYR A 82 4.15 -7.80 0.75
N LEU A 83 2.86 -7.47 0.66
CA LEU A 83 2.42 -6.20 0.05
C LEU A 83 2.86 -5.00 0.88
N VAL A 84 2.82 -5.10 2.21
CA VAL A 84 3.32 -4.07 3.13
C VAL A 84 4.82 -3.87 2.93
N ASP A 85 5.60 -4.94 2.82
CA ASP A 85 7.05 -4.84 2.60
C ASP A 85 7.38 -4.20 1.25
N VAL A 86 6.63 -4.51 0.19
CA VAL A 86 6.79 -3.86 -1.11
C VAL A 86 6.52 -2.35 -1.02
N ILE A 87 5.45 -1.96 -0.34
CA ILE A 87 5.09 -0.55 -0.09
C ILE A 87 6.20 0.16 0.68
N MET A 88 6.63 -0.43 1.81
CA MET A 88 7.65 0.17 2.68
C MET A 88 9.02 0.25 2.02
N THR A 89 9.37 -0.73 1.18
CA THR A 89 10.60 -0.71 0.39
C THR A 89 10.60 0.44 -0.60
N TRP A 90 9.46 0.68 -1.27
CA TRP A 90 9.34 1.81 -2.19
C TRP A 90 9.44 3.15 -1.46
N ILE A 91 8.77 3.30 -0.31
CA ILE A 91 8.83 4.52 0.51
C ILE A 91 10.27 4.82 0.94
N GLN A 92 10.99 3.82 1.47
CA GLN A 92 12.38 4.01 1.90
C GLN A 92 13.27 4.45 0.74
N LYS A 93 13.14 3.81 -0.43
CA LYS A 93 13.88 4.21 -1.64
C LYS A 93 13.57 5.64 -2.07
N GLU A 94 12.32 6.09 -1.94
CA GLU A 94 11.96 7.47 -2.28
C GLU A 94 12.47 8.50 -1.27
N LEU A 95 12.69 8.11 -0.01
CA LEU A 95 13.36 8.96 0.99
C LEU A 95 14.87 9.07 0.72
N GLU A 96 15.51 7.98 0.30
CA GLU A 96 16.95 7.95 -0.03
C GLU A 96 17.30 8.75 -1.30
N ARG A 97 16.32 8.99 -2.17
CA ARG A 97 16.50 9.71 -3.45
C ARG A 97 16.39 11.23 -3.33
N GLN A 98 16.13 11.75 -2.14
CA GLN A 98 16.02 13.18 -1.83
C GLN A 98 17.27 13.65 -1.10
#